data_AF-A0A099I6S0-F1
#
_entry.id   AF-A0A099I6S0-F1
#
_cell.length_a   1.000
_cell.length_b   1.000
_cell.length_c   1.000
_cell.angle_alpha   90.00
_cell.angle_beta   90.00
_cell.angle_gamma   90.00
#
_symmetry.space_group_name_H-M   'P 1'
#
loop_
_entity.id
_entity.type
_entity.pdbx_description
1 polymer ?
#
loop_
_entity_poly.entity_id
_entity_poly.type
_entity_poly.pdbx_seq_one_letter_code
_entity_poly.pdbx_strand_id
1 'polypeptide(L)'
;MKRSDFFTMENGILHITSNAHTYPLSTLIRTELLLRPLSHNNLNTILNGTLFSGNGYEPLNIYLRLQFQDGTNEDMLLTPKPVIRHNLDYYEIVRRGRKLQEILNYWLREIEATGKPAAQPL
;
A
#
# COMPACT_ATOMS: atom_id res chain seq x y z
N MET A 1 13.01 3.41 -2.81
CA MET A 1 12.19 3.08 -1.64
C MET A 1 12.49 1.67 -1.23
N LYS A 2 12.91 1.47 0.00
CA LYS A 2 13.18 0.17 0.61
C LYS A 2 11.91 -0.32 1.30
N ARG A 3 11.75 -1.63 1.48
CA ARG A 3 10.61 -2.21 2.25
C ARG A 3 10.51 -1.61 3.66
N SER A 4 11.65 -1.41 4.31
CA SER A 4 11.77 -0.82 5.65
C SER A 4 11.15 0.57 5.78
N ASP A 5 10.98 1.29 4.66
CA ASP A 5 10.31 2.60 4.65
C ASP A 5 8.80 2.46 4.97
N PHE A 6 8.24 1.24 4.86
CA PHE A 6 6.83 0.95 5.06
C PHE A 6 6.57 0.04 6.25
N PHE A 7 7.30 -1.07 6.33
CA PHE A 7 7.13 -2.04 7.40
C PHE A 7 8.36 -2.91 7.62
N THR A 8 8.47 -3.46 8.83
CA THR A 8 9.42 -4.52 9.20
C THR A 8 8.70 -5.71 9.82
N MET A 9 9.35 -6.88 9.83
CA MET A 9 8.83 -8.07 10.50
C MET A 9 9.91 -8.63 11.42
N GLU A 10 9.52 -8.83 12.67
CA GLU A 10 10.34 -9.41 13.73
C GLU A 10 9.49 -10.40 14.52
N ASN A 11 9.96 -11.64 14.64
CA ASN A 11 9.27 -12.69 15.41
C ASN A 11 7.78 -12.85 15.05
N GLY A 12 7.42 -12.68 13.77
CA GLY A 12 6.05 -12.83 13.29
C GLY A 12 5.15 -11.64 13.59
N ILE A 13 5.70 -10.56 14.14
CA ILE A 13 5.03 -9.28 14.34
C ILE A 13 5.41 -8.35 13.18
N LEU A 14 4.40 -7.81 12.50
CA LEU A 14 4.54 -6.79 11.49
C LEU A 14 4.51 -5.41 12.18
N HIS A 15 5.56 -4.63 11.97
CA HIS A 15 5.67 -3.25 12.46
C HIS A 15 5.49 -2.28 11.29
N ILE A 16 4.54 -1.35 11.41
CA ILE A 16 4.27 -0.33 10.40
C ILE A 16 5.09 0.92 10.69
N THR A 17 5.94 1.30 9.75
CA THR A 17 6.92 2.39 9.94
C THR A 17 6.26 3.76 10.09
N SER A 18 5.15 4.01 9.39
CA SER A 18 4.52 5.35 9.33
C SER A 18 3.77 5.78 10.59
N ASN A 19 3.32 4.84 11.42
CA ASN A 19 2.50 5.12 12.60
C ASN A 19 2.85 4.27 13.84
N ALA A 20 3.93 3.48 13.78
CA ALA A 20 4.38 2.60 14.85
C ALA A 20 3.35 1.55 15.30
N HIS A 21 2.27 1.33 14.53
CA HIS A 21 1.32 0.25 14.80
C HIS A 21 1.98 -1.11 14.57
N THR A 22 1.55 -2.10 15.34
CA THR A 22 2.07 -3.46 15.25
C THR A 22 0.93 -4.47 15.17
N TYR A 23 1.08 -5.47 14.31
CA TYR A 23 0.08 -6.50 14.09
C TYR A 23 0.74 -7.87 14.07
N PRO A 24 0.18 -8.91 14.70
CA PRO A 24 0.61 -10.27 14.45
C PRO A 24 0.37 -10.60 12.98
N LEU A 25 1.41 -10.96 12.24
CA LEU A 25 1.30 -11.19 10.80
C LEU A 25 0.34 -12.35 10.48
N SER A 26 0.22 -13.33 11.37
CA SER A 26 -0.75 -14.44 11.28
C SER A 26 -2.22 -13.99 11.23
N THR A 27 -2.51 -12.76 11.65
CA THR A 27 -3.87 -12.19 11.58
C THR A 27 -4.14 -11.47 10.26
N LEU A 28 -3.14 -11.33 9.37
CA LEU A 28 -3.32 -10.72 8.05
C LEU A 28 -4.12 -11.65 7.14
N ILE A 29 -5.27 -11.19 6.66
CA ILE A 29 -6.14 -11.98 5.78
C ILE A 29 -6.06 -11.54 4.32
N ARG A 30 -5.76 -10.26 4.06
CA ARG A 30 -5.76 -9.72 2.70
C ARG A 30 -4.85 -8.51 2.59
N THR A 31 -4.22 -8.39 1.43
CA THR A 31 -3.54 -7.17 1.00
C THR A 31 -4.15 -6.64 -0.29
N GLU A 32 -4.27 -5.32 -0.42
CA GLU A 32 -4.87 -4.69 -1.60
C GLU A 32 -4.16 -3.38 -1.96
N LEU A 33 -3.96 -3.13 -3.26
CA LEU A 33 -3.54 -1.81 -3.73
C LEU A 33 -4.77 -0.96 -4.01
N LEU A 34 -4.94 0.10 -3.21
CA LEU A 34 -6.03 1.05 -3.35
C LEU A 34 -5.57 2.28 -4.11
N LEU A 35 -6.29 2.60 -5.17
CA LEU A 35 -6.11 3.83 -5.95
C LEU A 35 -7.16 4.82 -5.47
N ARG A 36 -6.74 5.89 -4.79
CA ARG A 36 -7.63 6.94 -4.32
C ARG A 36 -7.37 8.23 -5.09
N PRO A 37 -8.27 8.61 -6.03
CA PRO A 37 -8.25 9.94 -6.61
C PRO A 37 -8.29 11.01 -5.53
N LEU A 38 -7.65 12.16 -5.76
CA LEU A 38 -7.69 13.28 -4.82
C LEU A 38 -9.04 14.01 -4.74
N SER A 39 -10.08 13.50 -5.39
CA SER A 39 -11.40 14.12 -5.61
C SER A 39 -11.36 15.40 -6.44
N HIS A 40 -12.40 15.55 -7.26
CA HIS A 40 -12.73 16.76 -8.03
C HIS A 40 -13.34 17.85 -7.11
N ASN A 41 -12.88 17.99 -5.86
CA ASN A 41 -13.45 18.94 -4.89
C ASN A 41 -13.02 20.39 -5.17
N ASN A 42 -13.31 20.85 -6.37
CA ASN A 42 -13.18 22.24 -6.73
C ASN A 42 -14.47 22.64 -7.45
N LEU A 43 -15.46 23.09 -6.67
CA LEU A 43 -16.40 24.11 -7.15
C LEU A 43 -15.68 25.32 -7.80
N ASN A 44 -14.35 25.43 -7.63
CA ASN A 44 -13.46 26.40 -8.25
C ASN A 44 -12.80 25.99 -9.59
N THR A 45 -12.87 24.74 -10.08
CA THR A 45 -12.23 24.38 -11.38
C THR A 45 -13.12 24.67 -12.59
N ILE A 46 -14.40 25.02 -12.40
CA ILE A 46 -15.28 25.43 -13.51
C ILE A 46 -14.81 26.76 -14.12
N LEU A 47 -14.05 27.59 -13.39
CA LEU A 47 -13.62 28.91 -13.86
C LEU A 47 -12.32 28.93 -14.67
N ASN A 48 -11.50 27.87 -14.65
CA ASN A 48 -10.23 27.80 -15.37
C ASN A 48 -10.03 26.48 -16.12
N GLY A 49 -10.89 26.22 -17.11
CA GLY A 49 -10.48 25.77 -18.45
C GLY A 49 -9.59 24.53 -18.66
N THR A 50 -9.33 23.65 -17.69
CA THR A 50 -8.65 22.37 -17.93
C THR A 50 -9.47 21.21 -17.38
N LEU A 51 -10.39 20.75 -18.23
CA LEU A 51 -11.10 19.49 -18.07
C LEU A 51 -10.07 18.34 -18.13
N PHE A 52 -9.67 17.80 -16.98
CA PHE A 52 -9.11 16.45 -16.95
C PHE A 52 -10.27 15.49 -17.20
N SER A 53 -10.58 15.28 -18.48
CA SER A 53 -11.58 14.32 -18.94
C SER A 53 -11.22 12.93 -18.44
N GLY A 54 -12.25 12.10 -18.17
CA GLY A 54 -12.19 10.82 -17.47
C GLY A 54 -11.40 9.68 -18.11
N ASN A 55 -10.23 9.94 -18.71
CA ASN A 55 -9.31 8.96 -19.26
C ASN A 55 -7.85 9.41 -19.04
N GLY A 56 -7.31 9.06 -17.87
CA GLY A 56 -5.89 8.77 -17.70
C GLY A 56 -4.93 9.89 -17.34
N TYR A 57 -5.42 11.02 -16.83
CA TYR A 57 -4.56 12.07 -16.26
C TYR A 57 -5.00 12.52 -14.85
N GLU A 58 -5.69 11.64 -14.12
CA GLU A 58 -6.18 11.95 -12.79
C GLU A 58 -5.04 11.82 -11.75
N PRO A 59 -4.76 12.86 -10.94
CA PRO A 59 -3.85 12.74 -9.81
C PRO A 59 -4.48 11.87 -8.72
N LEU A 60 -3.73 10.86 -8.28
CA LEU A 60 -4.17 9.92 -7.26
C LEU A 60 -3.06 9.59 -6.27
N ASN A 61 -3.48 9.15 -5.08
CA ASN A 61 -2.63 8.49 -4.11
C ASN A 61 -2.81 6.97 -4.24
N ILE A 62 -1.71 6.23 -4.05
CA ILE A 62 -1.72 4.77 -4.04
C ILE A 62 -1.43 4.31 -2.62
N TYR A 63 -2.27 3.43 -2.10
CA TYR A 63 -2.10 2.83 -0.77
C TYR A 63 -1.95 1.32 -0.89
N LEU A 64 -1.17 0.73 0.01
CA LEU A 64 -1.23 -0.69 0.32
C LEU A 64 -2.11 -0.85 1.57
N ARG A 65 -3.31 -1.40 1.38
CA ARG A 65 -4.22 -1.78 2.47
C ARG A 65 -3.88 -3.17 2.97
N LEU A 66 -3.73 -3.30 4.27
CA LEU A 66 -3.68 -4.55 5.00
C LEU A 66 -5.00 -4.74 5.74
N GLN A 67 -5.59 -5.92 5.63
CA GLN A 67 -6.82 -6.28 6.35
C GLN A 67 -6.51 -7.39 7.34
N PHE A 68 -6.94 -7.24 8.58
CA PHE A 68 -6.70 -8.19 9.66
C PHE A 68 -7.99 -8.90 10.10
N GLN A 69 -7.86 -10.05 10.76
CA GLN A 69 -8.97 -10.90 11.20
C GLN A 69 -9.98 -10.21 12.12
N ASP A 70 -9.53 -9.22 12.91
CA ASP A 70 -10.37 -8.40 13.80
C ASP A 70 -11.19 -7.34 13.06
N GLY A 71 -11.08 -7.26 11.73
CA GLY A 71 -11.72 -6.27 10.89
C GLY A 71 -10.93 -4.96 10.72
N THR A 72 -9.76 -4.85 11.36
CA THR A 72 -8.89 -3.69 11.24
C THR A 72 -8.35 -3.55 9.81
N ASN A 73 -8.38 -2.33 9.29
CA ASN A 73 -7.74 -1.96 8.02
C ASN A 73 -6.61 -0.97 8.28
N GLU A 74 -5.42 -1.28 7.78
CA GLU A 74 -4.23 -0.43 7.88
C GLU A 74 -3.81 -0.01 6.47
N ASP A 75 -3.86 1.30 6.20
CA ASP A 75 -3.62 1.87 4.86
C ASP A 75 -2.26 2.59 4.82
N MET A 76 -1.27 1.97 4.20
CA MET A 76 0.06 2.57 4.03
C MET A 76 0.14 3.35 2.72
N LEU A 77 0.42 4.65 2.80
CA LEU A 77 0.61 5.51 1.62
C LEU A 77 1.92 5.13 0.90
N LEU A 78 1.84 4.77 -0.38
CA LEU A 78 2.99 4.39 -1.21
C LEU A 78 3.58 5.57 -2.01
N THR A 79 2.77 6.60 -2.21
CA THR A 79 3.12 7.77 -3.02
C THR A 79 3.58 8.92 -2.13
N PRO A 80 4.86 9.36 -2.17
CA PRO A 80 5.31 10.52 -1.40
C PRO A 80 4.67 11.83 -1.87
N LYS A 81 4.30 11.87 -3.16
CA LYS A 81 3.47 12.91 -3.78
C LYS A 81 2.46 12.23 -4.69
N PRO A 82 1.27 12.81 -4.89
CA PRO A 82 0.27 12.28 -5.82
C PRO A 82 0.89 12.00 -7.20
N VAL A 83 0.51 10.88 -7.80
CA VAL A 83 0.97 10.49 -9.13
C VAL A 83 -0.17 10.63 -10.13
N ILE A 84 0.17 10.89 -11.39
CA ILE A 84 -0.81 10.92 -12.46
C ILE A 84 -1.08 9.49 -12.92
N ARG A 85 -2.34 9.07 -12.91
CA ARG A 85 -2.75 7.74 -13.38
C ARG A 85 -2.15 7.46 -14.77
N HIS A 86 -1.70 6.23 -15.02
CA HIS A 86 -1.09 5.79 -16.29
C HIS A 86 0.23 6.48 -16.70
N ASN A 87 0.82 7.35 -15.88
CA ASN A 87 2.18 7.83 -16.13
C ASN A 87 3.24 6.78 -15.67
N LEU A 88 4.51 7.05 -16.00
CA LEU A 88 5.61 6.16 -15.62
C LEU A 88 5.71 5.97 -14.11
N ASP A 89 5.55 7.05 -13.33
CA ASP A 89 5.62 7.01 -11.87
C ASP A 89 4.51 6.12 -11.28
N TYR A 90 3.30 6.22 -11.81
CA TYR A 90 2.17 5.37 -11.44
C TYR A 90 2.50 3.89 -11.60
N TYR A 91 2.98 3.49 -12.78
CA TYR A 91 3.34 2.09 -13.02
C TYR A 91 4.50 1.64 -12.12
N GLU A 92 5.46 2.52 -11.86
CA GLU A 92 6.55 2.22 -10.95
C GLU A 92 6.06 1.99 -9.51
N ILE A 93 5.19 2.87 -9.00
CA ILE A 93 4.64 2.73 -7.65
C ILE A 93 3.74 1.49 -7.55
N VAL A 94 2.91 1.20 -8.56
CA VAL A 94 2.11 -0.04 -8.59
C VAL A 94 3.03 -1.26 -8.56
N ARG A 95 4.08 -1.30 -9.39
CA ARG A 95 5.04 -2.41 -9.41
C ARG A 95 5.72 -2.59 -8.05
N ARG A 96 6.13 -1.49 -7.41
CA ARG A 96 6.74 -1.53 -6.07
C ARG A 96 5.73 -2.01 -5.01
N GLY A 97 4.50 -1.54 -5.06
CA GLY A 97 3.41 -2.00 -4.19
C GLY A 97 3.13 -3.50 -4.32
N ARG A 98 3.13 -4.04 -5.55
CA ARG A 98 3.00 -5.49 -5.79
C ARG A 98 4.14 -6.29 -5.15
N LYS A 99 5.39 -5.82 -5.24
CA LYS A 99 6.52 -6.46 -4.57
C LYS A 99 6.36 -6.48 -3.04
N LEU A 100 5.82 -5.41 -2.45
CA LEU A 100 5.52 -5.39 -1.01
C LEU A 100 4.45 -6.42 -0.64
N GLN A 101 3.41 -6.59 -1.47
CA GLN A 101 2.40 -7.64 -1.28
C GLN A 101 3.01 -9.04 -1.35
N GLU A 102 3.89 -9.29 -2.33
CA GLU A 102 4.58 -10.58 -2.48
C GLU A 102 5.39 -10.94 -1.22
N ILE A 103 6.10 -9.97 -0.64
CA ILE A 103 6.89 -10.18 0.58
C ILE A 103 5.99 -10.52 1.78
N LEU A 104 4.88 -9.79 1.96
CA LEU A 104 3.92 -10.07 3.03
C LEU A 104 3.31 -11.46 2.89
N ASN A 105 2.92 -11.84 1.67
CA ASN A 105 2.34 -13.14 1.38
C ASN A 105 3.37 -14.28 1.57
N TYR A 106 4.64 -14.04 1.23
CA TYR A 106 5.71 -14.99 1.49
C TYR A 106 5.88 -15.23 3.00
N TRP A 107 5.99 -14.17 3.80
CA TRP A 107 6.10 -14.30 5.25
C TRP A 107 4.89 -14.96 5.90
N LEU A 108 3.68 -14.64 5.45
CA LEU A 108 2.47 -15.27 5.96
C LEU A 108 2.52 -16.79 5.74
N ARG A 109 2.88 -17.24 4.52
CA ARG A 109 3.01 -18.66 4.19
C ARG A 109 4.09 -19.35 5.02
N GLU A 110 5.22 -18.70 5.25
CA GLU A 110 6.30 -19.25 6.10
C GLU A 110 5.81 -19.45 7.55
N ILE A 111 5.05 -18.52 8.09
CA ILE A 111 4.46 -18.63 9.44
C ILE A 111 3.44 -19.79 9.49
N GLU A 112 2.56 -19.86 8.49
CA GLU A 112 1.55 -20.93 8.38
C GLU A 112 2.19 -22.32 8.23
N ALA A 113 3.28 -22.43 7.45
CA ALA A 113 3.95 -23.69 7.18
C ALA A 113 4.79 -24.21 8.37
N THR A 114 5.39 -23.30 9.16
CA THR A 114 6.34 -23.68 10.21
C THR A 114 5.77 -23.62 11.62
N GLY A 115 4.62 -22.98 11.82
CA GLY A 115 4.09 -22.64 13.15
C GLY A 115 5.04 -21.74 13.96
N LYS A 116 6.05 -21.15 13.30
CA LYS A 116 7.12 -20.34 13.85
C LYS A 116 7.27 -19.07 13.01
N PRO A 117 7.82 -17.98 13.56
CA PRO A 117 7.97 -16.74 12.81
C PRO A 117 8.90 -16.91 11.60
N ALA A 118 8.52 -16.30 10.47
CA ALA A 118 9.25 -16.39 9.20
C ALA A 118 10.70 -15.87 9.33
N ALA A 119 11.64 -16.51 8.65
CA ALA A 119 13.00 -15.97 8.50
C ALA A 119 12.97 -14.75 7.56
N GLN A 120 13.78 -13.73 7.84
CA GLN A 120 13.89 -12.55 6.97
C GLN A 120 14.50 -12.94 5.61
N PRO A 121 13.82 -12.68 4.48
CA PRO A 121 14.40 -12.84 3.16
C PRO A 121 15.40 -11.70 2.93
N LEU A 122 16.58 -12.09 2.41
CA LEU A 122 17.70 -11.22 2.05
C LEU A 122 17.33 -10.19 0.98
#